data_AF-A0A7C1QTI5-F1
#
_entry.id   AF-A0A7C1QTI5-F1
#
_cell.length_a   1.000
_cell.length_b   1.000
_cell.length_c   1.000
_cell.angle_alpha   90.00
_cell.angle_beta   90.00
_cell.angle_gamma   90.00
#
_symmetry.space_group_name_H-M   'P 1'
#
loop_
_entity.id
_entity.type
_entity.pdbx_description
1 polymer ?
#
loop_
_entity_poly.entity_id
_entity_poly.type
_entity_poly.pdbx_seq_one_letter_code
_entity_poly.pdbx_strand_id
1 'polypeptide(L)' 'MKLREYLKEYGIRKTWFAKKIGINPTSLSDALGGRKKIPEKYWKKIVRLTQKKVKIEDLFNDSYPD' A
#
# COMPACT_ATOMS: atom_id res chain seq x y z
N MET A 1 -6.02 3.31 8.94
CA MET A 1 -5.64 1.88 8.97
C MET A 1 -4.56 1.71 7.94
N LYS A 2 -3.38 1.24 8.33
CA LYS A 2 -2.25 1.18 7.40
C LYS A 2 -2.48 0.11 6.34
N LEU A 3 -1.96 0.35 5.13
CA LEU A 3 -2.04 -0.62 4.03
C LEU A 3 -1.45 -1.98 4.43
N ARG A 4 -0.36 -1.98 5.21
CA ARG A 4 0.27 -3.19 5.73
C ARG A 4 -0.67 -4.00 6.63
N GLU A 5 -1.39 -3.32 7.53
CA GLU A 5 -2.36 -3.96 8.43
C GLU A 5 -3.55 -4.51 7.63
N TYR A 6 -4.08 -3.73 6.69
CA TYR A 6 -5.15 -4.20 5.80
C TYR A 6 -4.75 -5.46 5.04
N LEU A 7 -3.54 -5.51 4.47
CA LEU A 7 -3.08 -6.72 3.79
C LEU A 7 -2.93 -7.91 4.73
N LYS A 8 -2.50 -7.68 5.98
CA LYS A 8 -2.32 -8.73 6.98
C LYS A 8 -3.66 -9.26 7.51
N GLU A 9 -4.59 -8.36 7.85
CA GLU A 9 -5.91 -8.68 8.41
C GLU A 9 -6.78 -9.44 7.40
N TYR A 10 -6.76 -9.04 6.12
CA TYR A 10 -7.53 -9.69 5.06
C TYR A 10 -6.80 -10.87 4.41
N GLY A 11 -5.61 -11.24 4.90
CA GLY A 11 -4.81 -12.33 4.33
C GLY A 11 -4.41 -12.12 2.86
N ILE A 12 -4.32 -10.86 2.42
CA ILE A 12 -4.07 -10.52 1.02
C ILE A 12 -2.57 -10.61 0.74
N ARG A 13 -2.21 -11.43 -0.24
CA ARG A 13 -0.82 -11.52 -0.71
C ARG A 13 -0.38 -10.20 -1.35
N LYS A 14 0.72 -9.65 -0.84
CA LYS A 14 1.37 -8.42 -1.35
C LYS A 14 1.62 -8.49 -2.86
N THR A 15 2.06 -9.63 -3.37
CA THR A 15 2.28 -9.89 -4.80
C THR A 15 1.01 -9.80 -5.63
N TRP A 16 -0.09 -10.36 -5.13
CA TRP A 16 -1.38 -10.27 -5.80
C TRP A 16 -1.89 -8.84 -5.81
N PHE A 17 -1.82 -8.16 -4.66
CA PHE A 17 -2.22 -6.76 -4.54
C PHE A 17 -1.41 -5.85 -5.48
N ALA A 18 -0.09 -6.06 -5.53
CA ALA A 18 0.83 -5.33 -6.40
C ALA A 18 0.48 -5.50 -7.88
N LYS A 19 0.25 -6.75 -8.32
CA LYS A 19 -0.21 -7.04 -9.68
C LYS A 19 -1.54 -6.34 -9.98
N LYS A 20 -2.44 -6.27 -9.00
CA LYS A 20 -3.78 -5.71 -9.22
C LYS A 20 -3.79 -4.19 -9.34
N ILE A 21 -2.91 -3.49 -8.62
CA ILE A 21 -2.70 -2.05 -8.78
C ILE A 21 -1.73 -1.70 -9.93
N GLY A 22 -0.98 -2.69 -10.43
CA GLY A 22 0.01 -2.54 -11.49
C GLY A 22 1.32 -1.93 -11.02
N ILE A 23 1.70 -2.15 -9.76
CA ILE A 23 3.01 -1.77 -9.22
C ILE A 23 3.90 -3.01 -9.17
N ASN A 24 5.21 -2.81 -9.27
CA ASN A 24 6.16 -3.89 -9.03
C ASN A 24 6.01 -4.40 -7.57
N PRO A 25 5.83 -5.72 -7.34
CA PRO A 25 5.74 -6.29 -5.99
C PRO A 25 6.92 -5.95 -5.08
N THR A 26 8.14 -5.81 -5.64
CA THR A 26 9.30 -5.36 -4.87
C THR A 26 9.12 -3.92 -4.41
N SER A 27 8.72 -3.00 -5.29
CA SER A 27 8.43 -1.60 -4.92
C SER A 27 7.32 -1.48 -3.88
N LEU A 28 6.28 -2.31 -3.99
CA LEU A 28 5.22 -2.32 -2.96
C LEU A 28 5.76 -2.82 -1.62
N SER A 29 6.59 -3.86 -1.62
CA SER A 29 7.16 -4.41 -0.40
C SER A 29 8.13 -3.45 0.27
N ASP A 30 8.93 -2.73 -0.52
CA ASP A 30 9.83 -1.69 -0.07
C ASP A 30 9.04 -0.52 0.54
N ALA A 31 7.92 -0.14 -0.09
CA ALA A 31 7.07 0.92 0.41
C ALA A 31 6.29 0.56 1.69
N LEU A 32 5.80 -0.68 1.78
CA LEU A 32 5.20 -1.23 3.00
C LEU A 32 6.22 -1.44 4.14
N GLY A 33 7.51 -1.42 3.81
CA GLY A 33 8.61 -1.52 4.76
C GLY A 33 9.20 -0.17 5.14
N GLY A 34 8.59 0.95 4.69
CA GLY A 34 9.07 2.31 4.96
C GLY A 34 10.35 2.70 4.22
N ARG A 35 10.91 1.81 3.37
CA ARG A 35 12.14 2.10 2.60
C ARG A 35 11.90 3.04 1.42
N LYS A 36 10.66 3.14 0.94
CA LYS A 36 10.31 3.98 -0.22
C LYS A 36 8.90 4.54 -0.15
N LYS A 37 8.67 5.69 -0.76
CA LYS A 37 7.31 6.24 -0.92
C LYS A 37 6.55 5.51 -2.02
N ILE A 38 5.27 5.25 -1.79
CA ILE A 38 4.36 4.79 -2.83
C ILE A 38 4.14 5.97 -3.79
N PRO A 39 4.34 5.81 -5.11
CA PRO A 39 4.08 6.88 -6.06
C PRO A 39 2.59 7.27 -6.08
N GLU A 40 2.31 8.57 -6.14
CA GLU A 40 0.96 9.14 -6.09
C GLU A 40 0.00 8.57 -7.14
N LYS A 41 0.53 8.22 -8.32
CA LYS A 41 -0.23 7.57 -9.40
C LYS A 41 -0.91 6.26 -8.97
N TYR A 42 -0.41 5.59 -7.92
CA TYR A 42 -1.00 4.37 -7.38
C TYR A 42 -1.95 4.62 -6.21
N TRP A 43 -1.91 5.79 -5.56
CA TRP A 43 -2.74 6.06 -4.37
C TRP A 43 -4.22 5.91 -4.67
N LYS A 44 -4.70 6.53 -5.75
CA LYS A 44 -6.11 6.40 -6.18
C LYS A 44 -6.50 4.94 -6.44
N LYS A 45 -5.61 4.14 -7.02
CA LYS A 45 -5.85 2.70 -7.27
C LYS A 45 -5.92 1.92 -5.96
N ILE A 46 -5.01 2.19 -5.03
CA ILE A 46 -4.96 1.53 -3.72
C ILE A 46 -6.23 1.85 -2.90
N VAL A 47 -6.60 3.12 -2.77
CA VAL A 47 -7.82 3.54 -2.07
C VAL A 47 -9.06 2.90 -2.69
N ARG A 48 -9.12 2.82 -4.03
CA ARG A 48 -10.24 2.19 -4.74
C ARG A 48 -10.26 0.66 -4.52
N LEU A 49 -9.11 -0.01 -4.55
CA LEU A 49 -9.01 -1.46 -4.36
C LEU A 49 -9.33 -1.88 -2.92
N THR A 50 -8.96 -1.05 -1.96
CA THR A 50 -9.23 -1.25 -0.52
C THR A 50 -10.63 -0.75 -0.12
N GLN A 51 -11.49 -0.37 -1.08
CA GLN A 51 -12.84 0.16 -0.84
C GLN A 51 -12.85 1.32 0.19
N LYS A 52 -11.88 2.24 0.10
CA LYS A 52 -11.67 3.37 1.03
C LYS A 52 -11.35 2.97 2.48
N LYS A 53 -11.04 1.70 2.77
CA LYS A 53 -10.54 1.28 4.09
C LYS A 53 -9.14 1.83 4.38
N VAL A 54 -8.32 1.96 3.35
CA VAL A 54 -7.02 2.64 3.43
C VAL A 54 -7.17 4.03 2.83
N LYS A 55 -6.81 5.06 3.61
CA LYS A 55 -6.81 6.46 3.15
C LYS A 55 -5.47 6.83 2.51
N ILE A 56 -5.47 7.91 1.75
CA ILE A 56 -4.26 8.45 1.14
C ILE A 56 -3.24 8.87 2.21
N GLU A 57 -3.73 9.42 3.32
CA GLU A 57 -2.92 9.85 4.47
C GLU A 57 -2.15 8.67 5.07
N ASP A 58 -2.77 7.49 5.20
CA ASP A 58 -2.12 6.25 5.64
C ASP A 58 -1.04 5.77 4.66
N LEU A 59 -1.14 6.08 3.36
CA LEU A 59 -0.13 5.75 2.35
C LEU A 59 1.06 6.71 2.37
N PHE A 60 0.85 7.93 2.87
CA PHE A 60 1.87 8.96 2.98
C PHE A 60 2.70 8.81 4.26
N ASN A 61 2.05 8.46 5.37
CA ASN A 61 2.66 8.46 6.70
C ASN A 61 3.53 7.22 7.02
N ASP A 62 3.47 6.17 6.21
CA ASP A 62 4.30 4.97 6.43
C ASP A 62 5.79 5.16 6.06
N SER A 63 6.17 6.33 5.52
CA SER A 63 7.56 6.67 5.19
C SER A 63 8.35 7.38 6.30
N TYR A 64 7.76 7.65 7.46
CA TYR A 64 8.47 8.22 8.62
C TYR A 64 7.99 7.55 9.91
N PRO A 65 8.77 6.62 10.49
CA PRO A 65 8.74 6.43 11.94
C PRO A 65 9.51 7.61 12.56
N ASP A 66 8.80 8.44 13.32
CA ASP A 66 9.42 9.28 14.36
C ASP A 66 9.69 8.38 15.58
#